data_AF-A0A956H7I4-F1
#
_entry.id   AF-A0A956H7I4-F1
#
_cell.length_a   1.000
_cell.length_b   1.000
_cell.length_c   1.000
_cell.angle_alpha   90.00
_cell.angle_beta   90.00
_cell.angle_gamma   90.00
#
_symmetry.space_group_name_H-M   'P 1'
#
loop_
_entity.id
_entity.type
_entity.pdbx_description
1 polymer ?
#
loop_
_entity_poly.entity_id
_entity_poly.type
_entity_poly.pdbx_seq_one_letter_code
_entity_poly.pdbx_strand_id
1 'polypeptide(L)'
;NNVEDADAGDHFDLGTAYREMGLVGKALEEYATAARDPRWQAKALVQMGMLHSQQGDSDAAIDHFARAVAAARTKDERCQANYELALLYLEAGDLDEAKVALERVDPGFRDRDAKLAVIG
;
A
#
# COMPACT_ATOMS: atom_id res chain seq x y z
N ASN A 1 -21.09 -20.56 2.72
CA ASN A 1 -20.18 -20.62 3.89
C ASN A 1 -18.91 -19.88 3.50
N ASN A 2 -18.73 -18.56 3.59
CA ASN A 2 -19.00 -17.51 4.59
C ASN A 2 -18.23 -17.59 5.91
N VAL A 3 -17.14 -18.36 5.96
CA VAL A 3 -16.22 -18.40 7.11
C VAL A 3 -14.89 -17.70 6.79
N GLU A 4 -14.45 -17.75 5.53
CA GLU A 4 -13.19 -17.11 5.06
C GLU A 4 -13.29 -15.56 5.02
N ASP A 5 -14.51 -15.02 4.92
CA ASP A 5 -14.78 -13.58 4.84
C ASP A 5 -14.59 -12.84 6.17
N ALA A 6 -14.97 -13.51 7.27
CA ALA A 6 -14.78 -13.00 8.62
C ALA A 6 -13.29 -13.06 9.02
N ASP A 7 -12.57 -14.06 8.54
CA ASP A 7 -11.18 -14.32 8.88
C ASP A 7 -10.25 -13.19 8.37
N ALA A 8 -10.37 -12.82 7.09
CA ALA A 8 -9.45 -11.84 6.49
C ALA A 8 -9.62 -10.41 7.03
N GLY A 9 -10.85 -9.99 7.34
CA GLY A 9 -11.12 -8.68 7.93
C GLY A 9 -10.59 -8.58 9.36
N ASP A 10 -10.82 -9.61 10.19
CA ASP A 10 -10.34 -9.67 11.57
C ASP A 10 -8.81 -9.66 11.62
N HIS A 11 -8.15 -10.42 10.74
CA HIS A 11 -6.70 -10.38 10.55
C HIS A 11 -6.20 -8.99 10.12
N PHE A 12 -6.90 -8.29 9.23
CA PHE A 12 -6.52 -6.92 8.85
C PHE A 12 -6.60 -5.94 10.03
N ASP A 13 -7.66 -6.02 10.83
CA ASP A 13 -7.85 -5.15 11.98
C ASP A 13 -6.83 -5.46 13.09
N LEU A 14 -6.52 -6.74 13.32
CA LEU A 14 -5.47 -7.14 14.26
C LEU A 14 -4.08 -6.69 13.80
N GLY A 15 -3.79 -6.78 12.50
CA GLY A 15 -2.56 -6.23 11.92
C GLY A 15 -2.43 -4.73 12.15
N THR A 16 -3.55 -4.01 12.06
CA THR A 16 -3.61 -2.56 12.34
C THR A 16 -3.36 -2.26 13.80
N ALA A 17 -3.97 -3.00 14.72
CA ALA A 17 -3.70 -2.86 16.15
C ALA A 17 -2.22 -3.14 16.49
N TYR A 18 -1.62 -4.20 15.92
CA TYR A 18 -0.19 -4.48 16.15
C TYR A 18 0.73 -3.41 15.57
N ARG A 19 0.41 -2.86 14.41
CA ARG A 19 1.15 -1.73 13.83
C ARG A 19 1.13 -0.52 14.75
N GLU A 20 -0.04 -0.16 15.28
CA GLU A 20 -0.19 0.96 16.22
C GLU A 20 0.56 0.74 17.54
N MET A 21 0.73 -0.52 17.97
CA MET A 21 1.57 -0.90 19.10
C MET A 21 3.08 -0.96 18.79
N GLY A 22 3.49 -0.71 17.54
CA GLY A 22 4.88 -0.85 17.09
C GLY A 22 5.36 -2.31 16.97
N LEU A 23 4.46 -3.28 17.05
CA LEU A 23 4.76 -4.71 16.93
C LEU A 23 4.78 -5.11 15.45
N VAL A 24 5.76 -4.58 14.70
CA VAL A 24 5.82 -4.65 13.24
C VAL A 24 5.78 -6.10 12.71
N GLY A 25 6.54 -7.01 13.30
CA GLY A 25 6.56 -8.41 12.86
C GLY A 25 5.19 -9.08 12.92
N LYS A 26 4.44 -8.86 14.02
CA LYS A 26 3.08 -9.38 14.15
C LYS A 26 2.13 -8.71 13.17
N ALA A 27 2.26 -7.39 12.98
CA ALA A 27 1.44 -6.69 11.99
C ALA A 27 1.60 -7.28 10.58
N LEU A 28 2.83 -7.58 10.18
CA LEU A 28 3.12 -8.21 8.88
C LEU A 28 2.51 -9.62 8.76
N GLU A 29 2.56 -10.43 9.81
CA GLU A 29 1.94 -11.78 9.81
C GLU A 29 0.42 -11.72 9.61
N GLU A 30 -0.24 -10.80 10.33
CA GLU A 30 -1.69 -10.61 10.26
C GLU A 30 -2.12 -10.05 8.90
N TYR A 31 -1.42 -9.02 8.39
CA TYR A 31 -1.68 -8.50 7.05
C TYR A 31 -1.40 -9.54 5.95
N ALA A 32 -0.36 -10.38 6.09
CA ALA A 32 -0.09 -11.45 5.13
C ALA A 32 -1.21 -12.49 5.10
N THR A 33 -1.86 -12.75 6.25
CA THR A 33 -3.02 -13.64 6.33
C THR A 33 -4.25 -13.01 5.68
N ALA A 34 -4.54 -11.74 6.00
CA ALA A 34 -5.60 -10.98 5.34
C ALA A 34 -5.41 -10.91 3.81
N ALA A 35 -4.16 -10.80 3.34
CA ALA A 35 -3.84 -10.67 1.92
C ALA A 35 -4.11 -11.95 1.09
N ARG A 36 -4.48 -13.06 1.72
CA ARG A 36 -4.92 -14.28 1.04
C ARG A 36 -6.32 -14.16 0.42
N ASP A 37 -7.15 -13.27 0.98
CA ASP A 37 -8.46 -12.96 0.40
C ASP A 37 -8.32 -11.85 -0.66
N PRO A 38 -8.73 -12.08 -1.93
CA PRO A 38 -8.64 -11.07 -2.99
C PRO A 38 -9.34 -9.75 -2.70
N ARG A 39 -10.31 -9.71 -1.78
CA ARG A 39 -11.00 -8.48 -1.36
C ARG A 39 -10.16 -7.61 -0.43
N TRP A 40 -9.26 -8.23 0.33
CA TRP A 40 -8.39 -7.54 1.28
C TRP A 40 -6.96 -7.40 0.77
N GLN A 41 -6.58 -8.21 -0.23
CA GLN A 41 -5.22 -8.32 -0.76
C GLN A 41 -4.58 -6.97 -1.08
N ALA A 42 -5.23 -6.11 -1.87
CA ALA A 42 -4.65 -4.81 -2.22
C ALA A 42 -4.42 -3.92 -0.99
N LYS A 43 -5.41 -3.84 -0.09
CA LYS A 43 -5.34 -3.02 1.12
C LYS A 43 -4.29 -3.52 2.10
N ALA A 44 -4.22 -4.84 2.31
CA ALA A 44 -3.24 -5.48 3.18
C ALA A 44 -1.81 -5.31 2.66
N LEU A 45 -1.59 -5.50 1.35
CA LEU A 45 -0.30 -5.27 0.72
C LEU A 45 0.16 -3.80 0.85
N VAL A 46 -0.75 -2.83 0.73
CA VAL A 46 -0.42 -1.41 1.02
C VAL A 46 0.08 -1.23 2.46
N GLN A 47 -0.59 -1.84 3.45
CA GLN A 47 -0.14 -1.72 4.85
C GLN A 47 1.24 -2.37 5.07
N MET A 48 1.51 -3.52 4.45
CA MET A 48 2.82 -4.16 4.49
C MET A 48 3.90 -3.26 3.86
N GLY A 49 3.61 -2.67 2.69
CA GLY A 49 4.54 -1.74 2.04
C GLY A 49 4.84 -0.51 2.89
N MET A 50 3.83 0.07 3.55
CA MET A 50 4.02 1.18 4.48
C MET A 50 4.90 0.80 5.68
N LEU A 51 4.74 -0.41 6.22
CA LEU A 51 5.57 -0.90 7.32
C LEU A 51 7.05 -1.04 6.90
N HIS A 52 7.31 -1.63 5.73
CA HIS A 52 8.67 -1.75 5.20
C HIS A 52 9.29 -0.38 4.89
N SER A 53 8.52 0.54 4.31
CA SER A 53 8.96 1.92 4.07
C SER A 53 9.35 2.64 5.37
N GLN A 54 8.56 2.50 6.44
CA GLN A 54 8.90 3.06 7.77
C GLN A 54 10.17 2.46 8.37
N GLN A 55 10.54 1.23 7.99
CA GLN A 55 11.78 0.58 8.42
C GLN A 55 12.98 0.94 7.52
N GLY A 56 12.77 1.72 6.45
CA GLY A 56 13.79 2.04 5.45
C GLY A 56 14.06 0.91 4.46
N ASP A 57 13.21 -0.12 4.43
CA ASP A 57 13.29 -1.23 3.48
C ASP A 57 12.50 -0.88 2.21
N SER A 58 13.07 0.02 1.41
CA SER A 58 12.44 0.54 0.20
C SER A 58 12.16 -0.55 -0.83
N ASP A 59 13.04 -1.54 -0.97
CA ASP A 59 12.87 -2.62 -1.95
C ASP A 59 11.63 -3.49 -1.64
N ALA A 60 11.46 -3.89 -0.37
CA ALA A 60 10.27 -4.64 0.03
C ALA A 60 9.00 -3.78 -0.06
N ALA A 61 9.09 -2.48 0.25
CA ALA A 61 7.97 -1.56 0.10
C ALA A 61 7.52 -1.42 -1.36
N ILE A 62 8.46 -1.29 -2.31
CA ILE A 62 8.17 -1.27 -3.76
C ILE A 62 7.48 -2.57 -4.19
N ASP A 63 7.98 -3.75 -3.79
CA ASP A 63 7.36 -5.04 -4.14
C ASP A 63 5.90 -5.09 -3.65
N HIS A 64 5.67 -4.73 -2.39
CA HIS A 64 4.34 -4.75 -1.81
C HIS A 64 3.37 -3.79 -2.49
N PHE A 65 3.79 -2.56 -2.78
CA PHE A 65 2.96 -1.59 -3.49
C PHE A 65 2.70 -2.01 -4.94
N ALA A 66 3.69 -2.53 -5.66
CA ALA A 66 3.52 -3.03 -7.02
C ALA A 66 2.52 -4.21 -7.08
N ARG A 67 2.62 -5.13 -6.12
CA ARG A 67 1.65 -6.23 -5.97
C ARG A 67 0.27 -5.72 -5.58
N ALA A 68 0.16 -4.67 -4.76
CA ALA A 68 -1.11 -4.04 -4.44
C ALA A 68 -1.77 -3.42 -5.69
N VAL A 69 -1.00 -2.77 -6.57
CA VAL A 69 -1.49 -2.25 -7.86
C VAL A 69 -2.01 -3.40 -8.74
N ALA A 70 -1.29 -4.53 -8.78
CA ALA A 70 -1.71 -5.71 -9.54
C ALA A 70 -2.98 -6.38 -8.98
N ALA A 71 -3.11 -6.43 -7.65
CA ALA A 71 -4.25 -7.01 -6.95
C ALA A 71 -5.48 -6.09 -6.88
N ALA A 72 -5.33 -4.80 -7.15
CA ALA A 72 -6.42 -3.81 -7.02
C ALA A 72 -7.65 -4.19 -7.86
N ARG A 73 -8.80 -4.26 -7.20
CA ARG A 73 -10.11 -4.61 -7.78
C ARG A 73 -10.96 -3.37 -8.03
N THR A 74 -10.67 -2.28 -7.34
CA THR A 74 -11.31 -0.98 -7.53
C THR A 74 -10.32 0.08 -8.03
N LYS A 75 -10.86 1.16 -8.57
CA LYS A 75 -10.06 2.32 -9.00
C LYS A 75 -9.38 2.99 -7.81
N ASP A 76 -10.09 3.10 -6.69
CA ASP A 76 -9.60 3.73 -5.46
C ASP A 76 -8.43 2.94 -4.86
N GLU A 77 -8.50 1.61 -4.83
CA GLU A 77 -7.39 0.76 -4.41
C GLU A 77 -6.16 0.95 -5.30
N ARG A 78 -6.37 1.03 -6.63
CA ARG A 78 -5.30 1.25 -7.59
C ARG A 78 -4.67 2.63 -7.42
N CYS A 79 -5.47 3.66 -7.20
CA CYS A 79 -5.01 5.02 -6.94
C CYS A 79 -4.21 5.08 -5.63
N GLN A 80 -4.71 4.48 -4.56
CA GLN A 80 -4.01 4.44 -3.28
C GLN A 80 -2.65 3.73 -3.41
N ALA A 81 -2.59 2.57 -4.06
CA ALA A 81 -1.32 1.84 -4.22
C ALA A 81 -0.31 2.59 -5.10
N ASN A 82 -0.73 3.19 -6.22
CA ASN A 82 0.17 4.01 -7.05
C ASN A 82 0.62 5.28 -6.34
N TYR A 83 -0.24 5.87 -5.50
CA TYR A 83 0.11 7.05 -4.72
C TYR A 83 1.18 6.75 -3.67
N GLU A 84 1.07 5.65 -2.92
CA GLU A 84 2.11 5.24 -1.97
C GLU A 84 3.42 4.85 -2.67
N LEU A 85 3.35 4.20 -3.84
CA LEU A 85 4.53 3.93 -4.67
C LEU A 85 5.21 5.24 -5.13
N ALA A 86 4.43 6.23 -5.54
CA ALA A 86 4.96 7.54 -5.92
C ALA A 86 5.63 8.27 -4.76
N LEU A 87 5.05 8.20 -3.55
CA LEU A 87 5.67 8.77 -2.36
C LEU A 87 7.03 8.14 -2.09
N LEU A 88 7.13 6.81 -2.22
CA LEU A 88 8.37 6.10 -1.98
C LEU A 88 9.46 6.49 -3.00
N TYR A 89 9.11 6.62 -4.28
CA TYR A 89 10.04 7.13 -5.29
C TYR A 89 10.45 8.59 -5.06
N LEU A 90 9.53 9.44 -4.60
CA LEU A 90 9.85 10.82 -4.20
C LEU A 90 10.85 10.87 -3.05
N GLU A 91 10.68 10.01 -2.04
CA GLU A 91 11.61 9.89 -0.92
C GLU A 91 12.98 9.38 -1.37
N ALA A 92 13.04 8.48 -2.35
CA ALA A 92 14.27 7.99 -2.96
C ALA A 92 14.94 9.01 -3.90
N GLY A 93 14.21 10.00 -4.38
CA GLY A 93 14.68 10.96 -5.40
C GLY A 93 14.50 10.48 -6.84
N ASP A 94 13.80 9.37 -7.04
CA ASP A 94 13.50 8.77 -8.35
C ASP A 94 12.30 9.49 -9.00
N LEU A 95 12.56 10.72 -9.47
CA LEU A 95 11.51 11.64 -9.90
C LEU A 95 10.74 11.16 -11.15
N ASP A 96 11.40 10.43 -12.05
CA ASP A 96 10.78 9.90 -13.27
C ASP A 96 9.75 8.82 -12.91
N GLU A 97 10.12 7.87 -12.04
CA GLU A 97 9.26 6.81 -11.54
C GLU A 97 8.11 7.38 -10.70
N ALA A 98 8.40 8.38 -9.86
CA ALA A 98 7.39 9.09 -9.09
C ALA A 98 6.34 9.74 -10.00
N LYS A 99 6.77 10.41 -11.08
CA LYS A 99 5.87 11.03 -12.06
C LYS A 99 4.97 10.00 -12.73
N VAL A 100 5.55 8.91 -13.22
CA VAL A 100 4.80 7.82 -13.88
C VAL A 100 3.77 7.20 -12.92
N ALA A 101 4.13 7.01 -11.65
CA ALA A 101 3.22 6.49 -10.65
C ALA A 101 2.08 7.48 -10.35
N LEU A 102 2.36 8.77 -10.18
CA LEU A 102 1.32 9.79 -9.97
C LEU A 102 0.40 9.95 -11.18
N GLU A 103 0.90 9.82 -12.40
CA GLU A 103 0.09 9.88 -13.62
C GLU A 103 -0.97 8.77 -13.68
N ARG A 104 -0.75 7.64 -12.98
CA ARG A 104 -1.71 6.53 -12.83
C ARG A 104 -2.71 6.72 -11.69
N VAL A 105 -2.56 7.77 -10.90
CA VAL A 105 -3.48 8.18 -9.84
C VAL A 105 -4.44 9.22 -10.41
N ASP A 106 -5.71 9.18 -10.01
CA ASP A 106 -6.72 10.13 -10.48
C ASP A 106 -6.40 11.58 -10.09
N PRO A 107 -6.72 12.57 -10.95
CA PRO A 107 -6.69 13.98 -10.57
C PRO A 107 -7.55 14.26 -9.34
N GLY A 108 -7.08 15.12 -8.45
CA GLY A 108 -7.73 15.43 -7.17
C GLY A 108 -7.63 14.36 -6.09
N PHE A 109 -7.01 13.21 -6.35
CA PHE A 109 -6.73 12.21 -5.31
C PHE A 109 -5.65 12.74 -4.36
N ARG A 110 -6.05 13.08 -3.13
CA ARG A 110 -5.16 13.68 -2.11
C ARG A 110 -4.44 14.92 -2.68
N ASP A 111 -3.13 15.03 -2.50
CA ASP A 111 -2.25 16.10 -2.99
C ASP A 111 -1.47 15.69 -4.26
N ARG A 112 -1.95 14.69 -5.01
CA ARG A 112 -1.30 14.16 -6.22
C ARG A 112 -0.92 15.24 -7.24
N ASP A 113 -1.85 16.17 -7.52
CA ASP A 113 -1.62 17.21 -8.53
C ASP A 113 -0.57 18.23 -8.07
N ALA A 114 -0.52 18.52 -6.77
CA ALA A 114 0.53 19.36 -6.20
C ALA A 114 1.91 18.69 -6.32
N LYS A 115 2.00 17.38 -6.09
CA LYS A 115 3.26 16.63 -6.25
C LYS A 115 3.74 16.61 -7.70
N LEU A 116 2.85 16.37 -8.66
CA LEU A 116 3.21 16.43 -10.08
C LEU A 116 3.72 17.81 -10.50
N ALA A 117 3.12 18.88 -9.99
CA ALA A 117 3.58 20.24 -10.30
C ALA A 117 5.00 20.54 -9.78
N VAL A 118 5.44 19.85 -8.73
CA VAL A 118 6.80 19.99 -8.16
C VAL A 118 7.82 19.15 -8.93
N ILE A 119 7.42 18.02 -9.51
CA ILE A 119 8.32 17.11 -10.23
C ILE A 119 8.74 17.67 -11.60
N GLY A 120 7.85 18.43 -12.27
CA GLY A 120 8.17 19.21 -13.48
C GLY A 120 8.76 18.41 -14.64
#